data_AF-A0A9P0P3J5-F1
#
_entry.id   AF-A0A9P0P3J5-F1
#
_cell.length_a   1.000
_cell.length_b   1.000
_cell.length_c   1.000
_cell.angle_alpha   90.00
_cell.angle_beta   90.00
_cell.angle_gamma   90.00
#
_symmetry.space_group_name_H-M   'P 1'
#
loop_
_entity.id
_entity.type
_entity.pdbx_description
1 polymer ?
#
loop_
_entity_poly.entity_id
_entity_poly.type
_entity_poly.pdbx_seq_one_letter_code
_entity_poly.pdbx_strand_id
1 'polypeptide(L)'
;MFHFFLACGCKSEYSLGFGCNAQTGQCECLQGVVGEKCDQCPYRWAFVPEVGCHACDSCHHALLNDTDELAAMIDPVIFEFDLKDIDPKQISLDETIQELESLEQDTKNLNRKSNYSLENSEQLKNKSDELKDTLEILLDDINTIEDVATMTIDDINTITMQLTKETGKHPRTSNTFSYENN
;
A
#
# COMPACT_ATOMS: atom_id res chain seq x y z
N MET A 1 -39.02 21.26 56.38
CA MET A 1 -37.81 22.08 56.18
C MET A 1 -36.62 21.23 56.55
N PHE A 2 -36.06 20.48 55.60
CA PHE A 2 -34.94 19.56 55.86
C PHE A 2 -33.65 20.38 55.87
N HIS A 3 -33.01 20.47 57.04
CA HIS A 3 -31.64 20.97 57.15
C HIS A 3 -30.72 19.95 56.46
N PHE A 4 -30.19 20.33 55.30
CA PHE A 4 -29.09 19.62 54.67
C PHE A 4 -27.88 19.84 55.59
N PHE A 5 -27.47 18.81 56.35
CA PHE A 5 -26.20 18.86 57.07
C PHE A 5 -25.08 18.80 56.02
N LEU A 6 -24.60 19.96 55.60
CA LEU A 6 -23.40 20.04 54.78
C LEU A 6 -22.25 19.52 55.64
N ALA A 7 -21.62 18.43 55.20
CA ALA A 7 -20.45 17.89 55.87
C ALA A 7 -19.36 18.97 55.90
N CYS A 8 -18.70 19.08 57.04
CA CYS A 8 -17.83 20.20 57.35
C CYS A 8 -16.62 20.32 56.42
N GLY A 9 -16.02 19.20 56.01
CA GLY A 9 -14.98 19.16 54.98
C GLY A 9 -13.64 19.80 55.36
N CYS A 10 -13.36 20.03 56.65
CA CYS A 10 -12.08 20.58 57.10
C CYS A 10 -10.90 19.70 56.67
N LYS A 11 -9.85 20.31 56.12
CA LYS A 11 -8.61 19.60 55.78
C LYS A 11 -7.86 19.26 57.06
N SER A 12 -7.79 17.98 57.38
CA SER A 12 -7.20 17.48 58.64
C SER A 12 -5.74 17.85 58.83
N GLU A 13 -4.99 18.02 57.74
CA GLU A 13 -3.58 18.43 57.79
C GLU A 13 -3.41 19.91 58.16
N TYR A 14 -4.43 20.74 57.91
CA TYR A 14 -4.36 22.20 57.98
C TYR A 14 -5.32 22.79 59.03
N SER A 15 -6.09 21.94 59.70
CA SER A 15 -7.10 22.30 60.70
C SER A 15 -6.76 21.68 62.05
N LEU A 16 -7.18 22.34 63.14
CA LEU A 16 -7.03 21.81 64.50
C LEU A 16 -7.96 20.63 64.80
N GLY A 17 -8.95 20.39 63.94
CA GLY A 17 -9.85 19.25 64.04
C GLY A 17 -10.75 19.11 62.80
N PHE A 18 -11.69 18.17 62.88
CA PHE A 18 -12.61 17.84 61.79
C PHE A 18 -13.94 18.62 61.84
N GLY A 19 -14.15 19.40 62.90
CA GLY A 19 -15.37 20.17 63.13
C GLY A 19 -15.26 21.62 62.64
N CYS A 20 -16.41 22.22 62.35
CA CYS A 20 -16.54 23.64 62.01
C CYS A 20 -17.68 24.27 62.79
N ASN A 21 -17.70 25.60 62.75
CA ASN A 21 -18.81 26.38 63.23
C ASN A 21 -20.12 25.96 62.53
N ALA A 22 -21.13 25.55 63.30
CA ALA A 22 -22.39 25.04 62.77
C ALA A 22 -23.25 26.09 62.04
N GLN A 23 -22.96 27.38 62.21
CA GLN A 23 -23.67 28.48 61.54
C GLN A 23 -22.94 28.98 60.30
N THR A 24 -21.59 29.06 60.33
CA THR A 24 -20.79 29.62 59.23
C THR A 24 -20.10 28.60 58.36
N GLY A 25 -19.97 27.33 58.81
CA GLY A 25 -19.20 26.31 58.12
C GLY A 25 -17.68 26.46 58.22
N GLN A 26 -17.18 27.49 58.91
CA GLN A 26 -15.76 27.79 59.05
C GLN A 26 -15.06 26.78 59.96
N CYS A 27 -14.00 26.17 59.43
CA CYS A 27 -13.09 25.29 60.15
C CYS A 27 -12.12 26.07 61.04
N GLU A 28 -11.66 25.43 62.11
CA GLU A 28 -10.61 25.98 62.97
C GLU A 28 -9.24 25.64 62.39
N CYS A 29 -8.55 26.64 61.82
CA CYS A 29 -7.32 26.42 61.06
C CYS A 29 -6.07 26.44 61.94
N LEU A 30 -5.02 25.73 61.49
CA LEU A 30 -3.67 25.90 62.02
C LEU A 30 -3.16 27.33 61.76
N GLN A 31 -2.12 27.73 62.49
CA GLN A 31 -1.59 29.09 62.43
C GLN A 31 -1.24 29.49 60.97
N GLY A 32 -1.70 30.67 60.55
CA GLY A 32 -1.39 31.21 59.23
C GLY A 32 -2.11 30.54 58.05
N VAL A 33 -2.80 29.41 58.23
CA VAL A 33 -3.62 28.77 57.21
C VAL A 33 -4.88 29.61 56.97
N VAL A 34 -5.33 29.71 55.71
CA VAL A 34 -6.53 30.46 55.32
C VAL A 34 -7.52 29.57 54.53
N GLY A 35 -8.73 30.10 54.32
CA GLY A 35 -9.82 29.42 53.62
C GLY A 35 -10.90 28.90 54.57
N GLU A 36 -12.13 28.75 54.06
CA GLU A 36 -13.27 28.28 54.86
C GLU A 36 -13.02 26.87 55.44
N LYS A 37 -12.34 26.03 54.65
CA LYS A 37 -12.02 24.64 54.97
C LYS A 37 -10.57 24.42 55.37
N CYS A 38 -9.83 25.51 55.63
CA CYS A 38 -8.40 25.53 55.95
C CYS A 38 -7.59 24.78 54.88
N ASP A 39 -7.65 25.21 53.63
CA ASP A 39 -7.18 24.40 52.50
C ASP A 39 -5.97 25.00 51.76
N GLN A 40 -5.47 26.15 52.20
CA GLN A 40 -4.34 26.81 51.56
C GLN A 40 -3.57 27.72 52.50
N CYS A 41 -2.29 27.90 52.20
CA CYS A 41 -1.51 28.99 52.76
C CYS A 41 -1.78 30.30 52.00
N PRO A 42 -1.56 31.46 52.63
CA PRO A 42 -1.48 32.73 51.94
C PRO A 42 -0.48 32.69 50.79
N TYR A 43 -0.65 33.61 49.83
CA TYR A 43 0.24 33.71 48.69
C TYR A 43 1.70 33.83 49.14
N ARG A 44 2.57 32.96 48.60
CA ARG A 44 4.02 32.86 48.89
C ARG A 44 4.37 32.45 50.32
N TRP A 45 3.48 31.75 51.01
CA TRP A 45 3.75 31.12 52.31
C TRP A 45 3.87 29.61 52.13
N ALA A 46 4.71 28.99 52.96
CA ALA A 46 4.90 27.55 52.96
C ALA A 46 4.23 26.91 54.18
N PHE A 47 3.62 25.74 53.98
CA PHE A 47 3.07 24.95 55.07
C PHE A 47 4.17 24.12 55.74
N VAL A 48 4.24 24.19 57.07
CA VAL A 48 5.09 23.34 57.89
C VAL A 48 4.18 22.46 58.76
N PRO A 49 4.28 21.12 58.67
CA PRO A 49 3.46 20.21 59.47
C PRO A 49 3.50 20.55 60.95
N GLU A 50 2.34 20.51 61.62
CA GLU A 50 2.16 20.82 63.05
C GLU A 50 2.41 22.28 63.47
N VAL A 51 3.02 23.11 62.61
CA VAL A 51 3.29 24.54 62.90
C VAL A 51 2.30 25.45 62.17
N GLY A 52 1.94 25.12 60.93
CA GLY A 52 1.03 25.91 60.10
C GLY A 52 1.75 26.61 58.93
N CYS A 53 1.13 27.64 58.37
CA CYS A 53 1.72 28.41 57.28
C CYS A 53 2.63 29.51 57.81
N HIS A 54 3.81 29.64 57.21
CA HIS A 54 4.77 30.68 57.53
C HIS A 54 5.23 31.42 56.28
N ALA A 55 5.52 32.71 56.46
CA ALA A 55 6.21 33.49 55.45
C ALA A 55 7.58 32.86 55.17
N CYS A 56 7.89 32.68 53.89
CA CYS A 56 9.20 32.22 53.47
C CYS A 56 10.26 33.30 53.71
N ASP A 57 11.53 32.93 53.70
CA ASP A 57 12.63 33.88 53.83
C ASP A 57 12.83 34.75 52.57
N SER A 58 13.71 35.74 52.68
CA SER A 58 14.02 36.64 51.57
C SER A 58 14.60 35.94 50.35
N CYS A 59 15.31 34.81 50.51
CA CYS A 59 15.90 34.08 49.40
C CYS A 59 14.82 33.37 48.57
N HIS A 60 13.83 32.78 49.23
CA HIS A 60 12.67 32.19 48.57
C HIS A 60 11.82 33.25 47.86
N HIS A 61 11.61 34.41 48.49
CA HIS A 61 10.89 35.50 47.85
C HIS A 61 11.63 36.04 46.61
N ALA A 62 12.96 36.13 46.67
CA ALA A 62 13.78 36.52 45.52
C ALA A 62 13.64 35.50 44.38
N LEU A 63 13.79 34.20 44.68
CA LEU A 63 13.60 33.15 43.68
C LEU A 63 12.21 33.18 43.05
N LEU A 64 11.16 33.36 43.86
CA LEU A 64 9.78 33.45 43.36
C LEU A 64 9.56 34.68 42.47
N ASN A 65 10.25 35.80 42.74
CA ASN A 65 10.22 36.96 41.85
C ASN A 65 10.90 36.66 40.51
N ASP A 66 12.08 36.04 40.54
CA ASP A 66 12.82 35.69 39.32
C ASP A 66 12.01 34.71 38.45
N THR A 67 11.29 33.76 39.07
CA THR A 67 10.41 32.84 38.33
C THR A 67 9.18 33.52 37.76
N ASP A 68 8.59 34.49 38.48
CA ASP A 68 7.46 35.27 37.97
C ASP A 68 7.89 36.16 36.79
N GLU A 69 9.09 36.75 36.85
CA GLU A 69 9.68 37.51 35.74
C GLU A 69 9.98 36.62 34.53
N LEU A 70 10.52 35.42 34.76
CA LEU A 70 10.75 34.45 33.71
C LEU A 70 9.44 34.01 33.04
N ALA A 71 8.38 33.75 33.81
CA ALA A 71 7.06 33.43 33.27
C ALA A 71 6.53 34.58 32.39
N ALA A 72 6.65 35.83 32.84
CA ALA A 72 6.24 36.99 32.04
C ALA A 72 7.02 37.15 30.72
N MET A 73 8.28 36.68 30.66
CA MET A 73 9.07 36.64 29.43
C MET A 73 8.66 35.49 28.50
N ILE A 74 8.28 34.34 29.05
CA ILE A 74 7.96 33.12 28.30
C ILE A 74 6.51 33.12 27.80
N ASP A 75 5.55 33.61 28.60
CA ASP A 75 4.13 33.68 28.27
C ASP A 75 3.86 34.24 26.86
N PRO A 76 4.39 35.42 26.45
CA PRO A 76 4.14 35.93 25.10
C PRO A 76 4.73 35.04 24.00
N VAL A 77 5.84 34.36 24.26
CA VAL A 77 6.44 33.40 23.31
C VAL A 77 5.55 32.18 23.15
N ILE A 78 4.92 31.67 24.23
CA ILE A 78 3.92 30.59 24.16
C ILE A 78 2.68 31.03 23.37
N PHE A 79 2.29 32.31 23.46
CA PHE A 79 1.17 32.85 22.68
C PHE A 79 1.54 33.17 21.22
N GLU A 80 2.77 33.59 20.93
CA GLU A 80 3.27 33.83 19.57
C GLU A 80 3.52 32.52 18.81
N PHE A 81 4.04 31.50 19.49
CA PHE A 81 4.03 30.12 19.00
C PHE A 81 2.71 29.48 19.41
N ASP A 82 1.60 29.96 18.83
CA ASP A 82 0.31 29.30 18.99
C ASP A 82 0.45 27.86 18.45
N LEU A 83 0.73 26.88 19.33
CA LEU A 83 0.72 25.45 19.01
C LEU A 83 -0.65 24.99 18.46
N LYS A 84 -1.64 25.89 18.41
CA LYS A 84 -2.91 25.77 17.72
C LYS A 84 -2.81 25.92 16.20
N ASP A 85 -1.82 26.67 15.70
CA ASP A 85 -1.57 26.86 14.27
C ASP A 85 -0.78 25.69 13.66
N ILE A 86 -0.09 24.90 14.49
CA ILE A 86 0.38 23.57 14.11
C ILE A 86 -0.78 22.59 14.32
N ASP A 87 -1.82 22.71 13.50
CA ASP A 87 -2.82 21.66 13.40
C ASP A 87 -2.20 20.50 12.61
N PRO A 88 -1.94 19.32 13.21
CA PRO A 88 -1.48 18.16 12.45
C PRO A 88 -2.45 17.75 11.33
N LYS A 89 -3.69 18.28 11.30
CA LYS A 89 -4.64 18.12 10.20
C LYS A 89 -4.49 19.14 9.06
N GLN A 90 -3.72 20.22 9.21
CA GLN A 90 -3.44 21.15 8.09
C GLN A 90 -2.52 20.53 7.04
N ILE A 91 -1.76 19.49 7.39
CA ILE A 91 -1.08 18.62 6.42
C ILE A 91 -2.07 17.49 6.05
N SER A 92 -3.07 17.81 5.21
CA SER A 92 -3.94 16.78 4.63
C SER A 92 -3.19 16.10 3.47
N LEU A 93 -2.83 14.83 3.66
CA LEU A 93 -2.26 13.97 2.64
C LEU A 93 -3.34 13.27 1.82
N ASP A 94 -4.62 13.60 2.01
CA ASP A 94 -5.74 12.86 1.43
C ASP A 94 -5.72 12.91 -0.10
N GLU A 95 -5.40 14.07 -0.69
CA GLU A 95 -5.25 14.22 -2.14
C GLU A 95 -4.09 13.36 -2.66
N THR A 96 -2.94 13.39 -1.98
CA THR A 96 -1.78 12.55 -2.34
C THR A 96 -2.08 11.06 -2.18
N ILE A 97 -2.84 10.66 -1.16
CA ILE A 97 -3.26 9.27 -0.94
C ILE A 97 -4.22 8.84 -2.06
N GLN A 98 -5.19 9.67 -2.43
CA GLN A 98 -6.12 9.38 -3.53
C GLN A 98 -5.40 9.23 -4.87
N GLU A 99 -4.40 10.06 -5.16
CA GLU A 99 -3.57 9.92 -6.35
C GLU A 99 -2.79 8.59 -6.35
N LEU A 100 -2.21 8.20 -5.21
CA LEU A 100 -1.50 6.94 -5.06
C LEU A 100 -2.41 5.73 -5.27
N GLU A 101 -3.63 5.75 -4.71
CA GLU A 101 -4.63 4.70 -4.90
C GLU A 101 -5.06 4.57 -6.37
N SER A 102 -5.29 5.71 -7.04
CA SER A 102 -5.60 5.73 -8.48
C SER A 102 -4.46 5.14 -9.30
N LEU A 103 -3.21 5.53 -9.00
CA LEU A 103 -2.03 5.04 -9.72
C LEU A 103 -1.79 3.53 -9.50
N GLU A 104 -2.04 3.03 -8.29
CA GLU A 104 -1.99 1.61 -7.98
C GLU A 104 -3.01 0.83 -8.84
N GLN A 105 -4.23 1.35 -8.94
CA GLN A 105 -5.29 0.72 -9.73
C GLN A 105 -4.94 0.70 -11.23
N ASP A 106 -4.41 1.78 -11.75
CA ASP A 106 -3.96 1.86 -13.15
C ASP A 106 -2.84 0.86 -13.44
N THR A 107 -1.90 0.70 -12.51
CA THR A 107 -0.82 -0.29 -12.61
C THR A 107 -1.38 -1.71 -12.66
N LYS A 108 -2.36 -2.04 -11.81
CA LYS A 108 -3.05 -3.35 -11.83
C LYS A 108 -3.78 -3.60 -13.15
N ASN A 109 -4.50 -2.59 -13.65
CA ASN A 109 -5.22 -2.66 -14.91
C ASN A 109 -4.26 -2.89 -16.09
N LEU A 110 -3.15 -2.16 -16.12
CA LEU A 110 -2.13 -2.29 -17.16
C LEU A 110 -1.44 -3.64 -17.10
N ASN A 111 -1.10 -4.13 -15.91
CA ASN A 111 -0.51 -5.45 -15.71
C ASN A 111 -1.41 -6.57 -16.24
N ARG A 112 -2.71 -6.50 -15.98
CA ARG A 112 -3.69 -7.47 -16.52
C ARG A 112 -3.71 -7.45 -18.05
N LYS A 113 -3.69 -6.26 -18.66
CA LYS A 113 -3.67 -6.10 -20.12
C LYS A 113 -2.37 -6.64 -20.72
N SER A 114 -1.24 -6.39 -20.06
CA SER A 114 0.07 -6.89 -20.46
C SER A 114 0.12 -8.41 -20.43
N ASN A 115 -0.35 -9.05 -19.36
CA ASN A 115 -0.39 -10.51 -19.23
C ASN A 115 -1.26 -11.15 -20.32
N TYR A 116 -2.45 -10.59 -20.58
CA TYR A 116 -3.31 -11.09 -21.66
C TYR A 116 -2.64 -10.98 -23.03
N SER A 117 -1.91 -9.88 -23.29
CA SER A 117 -1.16 -9.72 -24.54
C SER A 117 -0.01 -10.74 -24.65
N LEU A 118 0.65 -11.04 -23.54
CA LEU A 118 1.74 -12.01 -23.49
C LEU A 118 1.22 -13.44 -23.77
N GLU A 119 0.13 -13.83 -23.12
CA GLU A 119 -0.53 -15.13 -23.35
C GLU A 119 -0.95 -15.30 -24.82
N ASN A 120 -1.57 -14.27 -25.42
CA ASN A 120 -1.94 -14.32 -26.83
C ASN A 120 -0.72 -14.42 -27.75
N SER A 121 0.36 -13.71 -27.42
CA SER A 121 1.60 -13.78 -28.19
C SER A 121 2.24 -15.17 -28.10
N GLU A 122 2.21 -15.81 -26.94
CA GLU A 122 2.71 -17.16 -26.74
C GLU A 122 1.87 -18.19 -27.50
N GLN A 123 0.54 -18.07 -27.48
CA GLN A 123 -0.34 -18.91 -28.28
C GLN A 123 -0.09 -18.77 -29.77
N LEU A 124 0.11 -17.55 -30.27
CA LEU A 124 0.44 -17.31 -31.67
C LEU A 124 1.79 -17.92 -32.03
N LYS A 125 2.78 -17.80 -31.16
CA LYS A 125 4.09 -18.42 -31.34
C LYS A 125 3.97 -19.95 -31.42
N ASN A 126 3.26 -20.58 -30.49
CA ASN A 126 3.09 -22.04 -30.47
C ASN A 126 2.41 -22.53 -31.75
N LYS A 127 1.36 -21.84 -32.22
CA LYS A 127 0.72 -22.16 -33.51
C LYS A 127 1.66 -21.96 -34.70
N SER A 128 2.52 -20.95 -34.65
CA SER A 128 3.54 -20.71 -35.67
C SER A 128 4.59 -21.84 -35.69
N ASP A 129 4.99 -22.32 -34.52
CA ASP A 129 5.94 -23.43 -34.38
C ASP A 129 5.31 -24.75 -34.87
N GLU A 130 4.06 -25.05 -34.49
CA GLU A 130 3.29 -26.20 -35.00
C GLU A 130 3.14 -26.17 -36.54
N LEU A 131 2.84 -24.98 -37.09
CA LEU A 131 2.73 -24.80 -38.53
C LEU A 131 4.06 -25.01 -39.24
N LYS A 132 5.16 -24.54 -38.64
CA LYS A 132 6.52 -24.74 -39.15
C LYS A 132 6.88 -26.22 -39.18
N ASP A 133 6.63 -26.94 -38.11
CA ASP A 133 6.91 -28.39 -38.02
C ASP A 133 6.10 -29.17 -39.06
N THR A 134 4.83 -28.81 -39.25
CA THR A 134 3.98 -29.41 -40.31
C THR A 134 4.53 -29.14 -41.70
N LEU A 135 5.03 -27.91 -41.95
CA LEU A 135 5.60 -27.54 -43.23
C LEU A 135 6.90 -28.31 -43.52
N GLU A 136 7.74 -28.54 -42.50
CA GLU A 136 8.96 -29.34 -42.62
C GLU A 136 8.64 -30.79 -43.01
N ILE A 137 7.61 -31.40 -42.42
CA ILE A 137 7.16 -32.76 -42.78
C ILE A 137 6.67 -32.81 -44.23
N LEU A 138 5.81 -31.87 -44.64
CA LEU A 138 5.29 -31.84 -46.01
C LEU A 138 6.40 -31.65 -47.04
N LEU A 139 7.45 -30.91 -46.69
CA LEU A 139 8.59 -30.69 -47.58
C LEU A 139 9.40 -31.98 -47.76
N ASP A 140 9.56 -32.78 -46.70
CA ASP A 140 10.18 -34.11 -46.77
C ASP A 140 9.34 -35.06 -47.64
N ASP A 141 8.03 -35.12 -47.40
CA ASP A 141 7.10 -35.94 -48.18
C ASP A 141 7.18 -35.59 -49.69
N ILE A 142 7.23 -34.30 -50.04
CA ILE A 142 7.37 -33.86 -51.44
C ILE A 142 8.67 -34.36 -52.06
N ASN A 143 9.80 -34.26 -51.36
CA ASN A 143 11.09 -34.73 -51.86
C ASN A 143 11.08 -36.26 -52.07
N THR A 144 10.48 -37.02 -51.15
CA THR A 144 10.37 -38.48 -51.33
C THR A 144 9.50 -38.87 -52.52
N ILE A 145 8.41 -38.12 -52.77
CA ILE A 145 7.56 -38.34 -53.94
C ILE A 145 8.32 -38.01 -55.24
N GLU A 146 9.12 -36.93 -55.24
CA GLU A 146 9.96 -36.55 -56.37
C GLU A 146 10.97 -37.66 -56.72
N ASP A 147 11.63 -38.24 -55.71
CA ASP A 147 12.56 -39.36 -55.88
C ASP A 147 11.85 -40.59 -56.50
N VAL A 148 10.69 -40.98 -55.95
CA VAL A 148 9.91 -42.12 -56.45
C VAL A 148 9.43 -41.90 -57.89
N ALA A 149 8.98 -40.68 -58.21
CA ALA A 149 8.57 -40.33 -59.57
C ALA A 149 9.73 -40.45 -60.56
N THR A 150 10.91 -39.97 -60.17
CA THR A 150 12.14 -40.06 -60.96
C THR A 150 12.53 -41.52 -61.23
N MET A 151 12.51 -42.36 -60.18
CA MET A 151 12.76 -43.81 -60.33
C MET A 151 11.75 -44.48 -61.28
N THR A 152 10.46 -44.13 -61.16
CA THR A 152 9.41 -44.71 -62.01
C THR A 152 9.60 -44.33 -63.48
N ILE A 153 10.03 -43.09 -63.76
CA ILE A 153 10.36 -42.64 -65.12
C ILE A 153 11.51 -43.47 -65.70
N ASP A 154 12.55 -43.73 -64.91
CA ASP A 154 13.70 -44.55 -65.33
C ASP A 154 13.30 -46.01 -65.61
N ASP A 155 12.43 -46.59 -64.79
CA ASP A 155 11.88 -47.93 -65.00
C ASP A 155 11.06 -48.00 -66.31
N ILE A 156 10.20 -47.02 -66.55
CA ILE A 156 9.40 -46.92 -67.80
C ILE A 156 10.33 -46.82 -69.02
N ASN A 157 11.36 -45.98 -68.94
CA ASN A 157 12.35 -45.84 -70.01
C ASN A 157 13.07 -47.17 -70.28
N THR A 158 13.45 -47.88 -69.22
CA THR A 158 14.10 -49.20 -69.31
C THR A 158 13.20 -50.23 -69.99
N ILE A 159 11.92 -50.33 -69.59
CA ILE A 159 10.95 -51.25 -70.20
C ILE A 159 10.72 -50.89 -71.68
N THR A 160 10.63 -49.61 -71.99
CA THR A 160 10.47 -49.11 -73.37
C THR A 160 11.65 -49.53 -74.26
N MET A 161 12.88 -49.44 -73.74
CA MET A 161 14.08 -49.93 -74.44
C MET A 161 14.07 -51.45 -74.66
N GLN A 162 13.53 -52.23 -73.71
CA GLN A 162 13.44 -53.69 -73.86
C GLN A 162 12.41 -54.06 -74.95
N LEU A 163 11.22 -53.46 -74.95
CA LEU A 163 10.16 -53.73 -75.93
C LEU A 163 10.55 -53.34 -77.36
N THR A 164 11.25 -52.22 -77.54
CA THR A 164 11.75 -51.80 -78.87
C THR A 164 12.78 -52.78 -79.44
N LYS A 165 13.57 -53.45 -78.58
CA LYS A 165 14.52 -54.49 -78.98
C LYS A 165 13.84 -55.80 -79.41
N GLU A 166 12.72 -56.16 -78.79
CA GLU A 166 11.96 -57.38 -79.15
C GLU A 166 11.12 -57.21 -80.42
N THR A 167 10.50 -56.04 -80.61
CA THR A 167 9.70 -55.73 -81.82
C THR A 167 10.54 -55.61 -83.09
N GLY A 168 11.86 -55.38 -82.97
CA GLY A 168 12.82 -55.44 -84.08
C GLY A 168 13.20 -56.85 -84.55
N LYS A 169 12.71 -57.92 -83.90
CA LYS A 169 13.06 -59.32 -84.23
C LYS A 169 11.99 -60.12 -84.98
N HIS A 170 10.79 -59.57 -85.21
CA HIS A 170 9.75 -60.26 -85.98
C HIS A 170 9.53 -59.59 -87.36
N PRO A 171 9.58 -60.34 -88.48
CA PRO A 171 9.32 -59.76 -89.80
C PRO A 171 7.83 -59.41 -89.93
N ARG A 172 7.53 -58.12 -90.15
CA ARG A 172 6.17 -57.66 -90.48
C ARG A 172 5.80 -58.16 -91.88
N THR A 173 4.79 -59.02 -91.99
CA THR A 173 4.06 -59.25 -93.24
C THR A 173 3.20 -58.02 -93.53
N SER A 174 3.55 -57.30 -94.60
CA SER A 174 2.78 -56.21 -95.16
C SER A 174 1.48 -56.72 -95.78
N ASN A 175 0.33 -56.25 -95.29
CA ASN A 175 -0.89 -56.22 -96.08
C ASN A 175 -1.29 -54.77 -96.28
N THR A 176 -1.11 -54.31 -97.51
CA THR A 176 -1.66 -53.08 -98.08
C THR A 176 -3.18 -53.20 -98.18
N PHE A 177 -3.91 -52.25 -97.60
CA PHE A 177 -5.29 -51.96 -98.00
C PHE A 177 -5.36 -50.47 -98.34
N SER A 178 -5.27 -50.20 -99.63
CA SER A 178 -5.60 -48.94 -100.28
C SER A 178 -7.10 -48.87 -100.51
N TYR A 179 -7.75 -47.78 -100.10
CA TYR A 179 -8.95 -47.28 -100.77
C TYR A 179 -8.94 -45.75 -100.82
N GLU A 180 -9.15 -45.27 -102.04
CA GLU A 180 -9.13 -43.90 -102.54
C GLU A 180 -10.40 -43.09 -102.21
N ASN A 181 -10.23 -41.77 -102.23
CA ASN A 181 -11.15 -40.70 -102.69
C ASN A 181 -12.65 -40.78 -102.35
N ASN A 182 -13.16 -39.78 -101.61
CA ASN A 182 -13.65 -38.49 -102.16
C ASN A 182 -14.00 -37.53 -101.02
#